data_AF-A0A2D8YYK5-F1
#
_entry.id   AF-A0A2D8YYK5-F1
#
_cell.length_a   1.000
_cell.length_b   1.000
_cell.length_c   1.000
_cell.angle_alpha   90.00
_cell.angle_beta   90.00
_cell.angle_gamma   90.00
#
_symmetry.space_group_name_H-M   'P 1'
#
loop_
_entity.id
_entity.type
_entity.pdbx_description
1 polymer ?
#
loop_
_entity_poly.entity_id
_entity_poly.type
_entity_poly.pdbx_seq_one_letter_code
_entity_poly.pdbx_strand_id
1 'polypeptide(L)'
;MGVFGSGWAWLVIDGPGLAVIHTPNGDTPIMRGLSPLLTIDVWEHAYYLDHQNRRPDYVAAVMSHLVNWDFAAQNLARPRMAASRPDVAVAPDRESTGP
;
A
#
# COMPACT_ATOMS: atom_id res chain seq x y z
N MET A 1 0.65 11.15 -8.20
CA MET A 1 -0.25 11.17 -9.38
C MET A 1 -0.01 9.89 -10.16
N GLY A 2 -0.69 8.76 -10.00
CA GLY A 2 -1.81 8.31 -9.17
C GLY A 2 -2.16 6.89 -9.65
N VAL A 3 -2.70 6.02 -8.80
CA VAL A 3 -3.14 4.67 -9.22
C VAL A 3 -4.14 4.81 -10.37
N PHE A 4 -3.82 4.26 -11.54
CA PHE A 4 -4.78 4.14 -12.63
C PHE A 4 -5.70 2.94 -12.34
N GLY A 5 -7.02 3.18 -12.34
CA GLY A 5 -8.00 2.17 -11.93
C GLY A 5 -8.13 2.02 -10.41
N SER A 6 -8.28 0.77 -9.95
CA SER A 6 -8.52 0.36 -8.57
C SER A 6 -7.25 0.09 -7.78
N GLY A 7 -7.20 0.52 -6.52
CA GLY A 7 -6.07 0.23 -5.64
C GLY A 7 -5.97 1.14 -4.44
N TRP A 8 -4.76 1.25 -3.91
CA TRP A 8 -4.49 1.83 -2.59
C TRP A 8 -3.28 2.76 -2.65
N ALA A 9 -3.28 3.79 -1.80
CA ALA A 9 -2.10 4.61 -1.52
C ALA A 9 -1.66 4.34 -0.07
N TRP A 10 -0.37 4.10 0.13
CA TRP A 10 0.18 3.71 1.43
C TRP A 10 1.29 4.65 1.86
N LEU A 11 1.34 4.96 3.15
CA LEU A 11 2.57 5.40 3.81
C LEU A 11 3.20 4.16 4.45
N VAL A 12 4.45 3.89 4.15
CA VAL A 12 5.17 2.70 4.64
C VAL A 12 6.54 3.07 5.20
N ILE A 13 7.07 2.21 6.07
CA ILE A 13 8.51 2.17 6.37
C ILE A 13 9.20 1.34 5.30
N ASP A 14 10.21 1.92 4.68
CA ASP A 14 11.11 1.27 3.72
C ASP A 14 12.56 1.47 4.16
N GLY A 15 13.20 0.41 4.63
CA GLY A 15 14.53 0.46 5.22
C GLY A 15 14.61 1.46 6.40
N PRO A 16 15.54 2.43 6.39
CA PRO A 16 15.65 3.42 7.46
C PRO A 16 14.62 4.56 7.35
N GLY A 17 13.88 4.66 6.24
CA GLY A 17 13.05 5.82 5.91
C GLY A 17 11.56 5.52 5.74
N LEU A 18 10.85 6.55 5.31
CA LEU A 18 9.44 6.49 4.95
C LEU A 18 9.29 6.61 3.42
N ALA A 19 8.34 5.87 2.87
CA ALA A 19 7.99 5.92 1.47
C ALA A 19 6.46 6.03 1.29
N VAL A 20 6.05 6.72 0.23
CA VAL A 20 4.67 6.65 -0.27
C VAL A 20 4.67 5.71 -1.45
N ILE A 21 3.87 4.65 -1.36
CA ILE A 21 3.75 3.67 -2.44
C ILE A 21 2.29 3.50 -2.85
N HIS A 22 2.10 2.83 -3.98
CA HIS A 22 0.80 2.51 -4.52
C HIS A 22 0.73 1.02 -4.83
N THR A 23 -0.41 0.38 -4.57
CA THR A 23 -0.66 -1.01 -4.96
C THR A 23 -1.96 -1.10 -5.75
N PRO A 24 -2.00 -1.91 -6.84
CA PRO A 24 -3.22 -2.15 -7.58
C PRO A 24 -4.11 -3.16 -6.86
N ASN A 25 -5.42 -3.06 -7.06
CA ASN A 25 -6.39 -4.09 -6.67
C ASN A 25 -6.25 -4.54 -5.20
N GLY A 26 -6.06 -5.84 -4.95
CA GLY A 26 -5.93 -6.43 -3.62
C GLY A 26 -4.48 -6.55 -3.11
N ASP A 27 -3.50 -6.01 -3.84
CA ASP A 27 -2.09 -6.09 -3.45
C ASP A 27 -1.80 -5.28 -2.20
N THR A 28 -0.83 -5.74 -1.39
CA THR A 28 -0.44 -5.08 -0.14
C THR A 28 1.08 -4.89 -0.01
N PRO A 29 1.55 -3.82 0.67
CA PRO A 29 2.97 -3.64 1.00
C PRO A 29 3.53 -4.77 1.86
N ILE A 30 2.68 -5.42 2.65
CA ILE A 30 3.06 -6.50 3.58
C ILE A 30 3.69 -7.66 2.83
N MET A 31 3.15 -8.02 1.66
CA MET A 31 3.71 -9.07 0.80
C MET A 31 5.11 -8.74 0.27
N ARG A 32 5.48 -7.46 0.27
CA ARG A 32 6.81 -6.96 -0.15
C ARG A 32 7.76 -6.76 1.03
N GLY A 33 7.38 -7.19 2.24
CA GLY A 33 8.18 -7.00 3.46
C GLY A 33 8.19 -5.57 3.99
N LEU A 34 7.32 -4.69 3.48
CA LEU A 34 7.21 -3.30 3.92
C LEU A 34 6.22 -3.20 5.09
N SER A 35 6.48 -2.28 6.03
CA SER A 35 5.62 -2.07 7.19
C SER A 35 4.69 -0.86 6.94
N PRO A 36 3.39 -1.07 6.69
CA PRO A 36 2.44 0.03 6.46
C PRO A 36 2.14 0.80 7.74
N LEU A 37 2.03 2.12 7.60
CA LEU A 37 1.67 3.06 8.66
C LEU A 37 0.25 3.58 8.50
N LEU A 38 -0.10 3.96 7.25
CA LEU A 38 -1.41 4.46 6.85
C LEU A 38 -1.75 3.94 5.45
N THR A 39 -3.04 3.88 5.15
CA THR A 39 -3.56 3.57 3.82
C THR A 39 -4.76 4.45 3.48
N ILE A 40 -4.93 4.75 2.20
CA ILE A 40 -6.11 5.39 1.64
C ILE A 40 -6.61 4.49 0.51
N ASP A 41 -7.84 4.02 0.65
CA ASP A 41 -8.57 3.32 -0.40
C ASP A 41 -8.92 4.31 -1.51
N VAL A 42 -8.43 4.07 -2.73
CA VAL A 42 -8.72 4.90 -3.90
C VAL A 42 -9.53 4.16 -4.97
N TRP A 43 -10.18 3.05 -4.60
CA TRP A 43 -11.23 2.44 -5.40
C TRP A 43 -12.44 3.38 -5.51
N GLU A 44 -13.09 3.42 -6.66
CA GLU A 44 -14.24 4.32 -6.87
C GLU A 44 -15.34 4.10 -5.82
N HIS A 45 -15.59 2.85 -5.40
CA HIS A 45 -16.59 2.57 -4.38
C HIS A 45 -16.35 3.24 -3.02
N ALA A 46 -15.11 3.69 -2.74
CA ALA A 46 -14.78 4.32 -1.47
C ALA A 46 -15.25 5.78 -1.41
N TYR A 47 -15.51 6.41 -2.56
CA TYR A 47 -15.81 7.85 -2.63
C TYR A 47 -16.86 8.25 -3.66
N TYR A 48 -17.33 7.36 -4.52
CA TYR A 48 -18.15 7.76 -5.67
C TYR A 48 -19.48 8.41 -5.26
N LEU A 49 -20.10 7.96 -4.17
CA LEU A 49 -21.38 8.52 -3.72
C LEU A 49 -21.28 10.01 -3.36
N ASP A 50 -20.19 10.42 -2.69
CA ASP A 50 -20.02 11.79 -2.20
C ASP A 50 -19.20 12.67 -3.17
N HIS A 51 -18.24 12.07 -3.86
CA HIS A 51 -17.25 12.80 -4.68
C HIS A 51 -17.34 12.49 -6.18
N GLN A 52 -18.06 11.45 -6.59
CA GLN A 52 -18.14 10.99 -7.98
C GLN A 52 -16.73 10.82 -8.60
N ASN A 53 -16.45 11.45 -9.74
CA ASN A 53 -15.14 11.42 -10.40
C ASN A 53 -14.07 12.31 -9.73
N ARG A 54 -14.40 13.03 -8.64
CA ARG A 54 -13.49 13.97 -7.96
C ARG A 54 -12.66 13.26 -6.89
N ARG A 55 -11.86 12.27 -7.31
CA ARG A 55 -10.89 11.58 -6.45
C ARG A 55 -9.95 12.56 -5.69
N PRO A 56 -9.43 13.66 -6.30
CA PRO A 56 -8.59 14.60 -5.57
C PRO A 56 -9.29 15.22 -4.36
N ASP A 57 -10.58 15.55 -4.47
CA ASP A 57 -11.36 16.16 -3.38
C ASP A 57 -11.55 15.17 -2.22
N TYR A 58 -11.83 13.90 -2.54
CA TYR A 58 -11.91 12.83 -1.53
C TYR A 58 -10.59 12.66 -0.78
N VAL A 59 -9.46 12.55 -1.50
CA VAL A 59 -8.14 12.41 -0.87
C VAL A 59 -7.82 13.63 -0.01
N ALA A 60 -8.13 14.84 -0.49
CA ALA A 60 -7.93 16.06 0.28
C ALA A 60 -8.77 16.08 1.57
N ALA A 61 -10.04 15.65 1.51
CA ALA A 61 -10.92 15.56 2.67
C ALA A 61 -10.41 14.55 3.70
N VAL A 62 -10.01 13.35 3.25
CA VAL A 62 -9.41 12.33 4.13
C VAL A 62 -8.16 12.90 4.82
N MET A 63 -7.22 13.46 4.04
CA MET A 63 -5.97 13.99 4.55
C MET A 63 -6.15 15.15 5.54
N SER A 64 -7.16 15.99 5.32
CA SER A 64 -7.37 17.19 6.13
C SER A 64 -8.15 16.92 7.41
N HIS A 65 -8.99 15.88 7.45
CA HIS A 65 -9.99 15.72 8.51
C HIS A 65 -10.07 14.33 9.13
N LEU A 66 -9.68 13.27 8.43
CA LEU A 66 -9.98 11.89 8.84
C LEU A 66 -8.73 11.05 9.14
N VAL A 67 -7.54 11.50 8.74
CA VAL A 67 -6.30 10.76 9.02
C VAL A 67 -6.05 10.70 10.53
N ASN A 68 -5.91 9.48 11.04
CA ASN A 68 -5.52 9.21 12.42
C ASN A 68 -3.99 9.12 12.53
N TRP A 69 -3.36 10.24 12.84
CA TRP A 69 -1.90 10.32 12.99
C TRP A 69 -1.38 9.59 14.23
N ASP A 70 -2.17 9.49 15.30
CA ASP A 70 -1.78 8.74 16.50
C ASP A 70 -1.65 7.25 16.18
N PHE A 71 -2.55 6.70 15.37
CA PHE A 71 -2.46 5.32 14.89
C PHE A 71 -1.22 5.11 14.00
N ALA A 72 -0.92 6.08 13.12
CA ALA A 72 0.30 6.03 12.30
C ALA A 72 1.56 6.02 13.17
N ALA A 73 1.61 6.86 14.21
CA ALA A 73 2.72 6.93 15.16
C ALA A 73 2.85 5.65 15.98
N GLN A 74 1.73 5.05 16.41
CA GLN A 74 1.74 3.74 17.08
C GLN A 74 2.28 2.65 16.16
N ASN A 75 1.92 2.63 14.87
CA ASN A 75 2.46 1.69 13.90
C ASN A 75 3.95 1.91 13.66
N LEU A 76 4.41 3.17 13.64
CA LEU A 76 5.82 3.52 13.50
C LEU A 76 6.67 3.00 14.67
N ALA A 77 6.11 2.98 15.88
CA ALA A 77 6.77 2.51 17.09
C ALA A 77 6.78 0.97 17.23
N ARG A 78 6.00 0.24 16.44
CA ARG A 78 5.97 -1.23 16.50
C ARG A 78 7.27 -1.82 15.97
N PRO A 79 7.67 -3.02 16.47
CA PRO A 79 8.74 -3.78 15.85
C PRO A 79 8.46 -3.93 14.36
N ARG A 80 9.45 -3.54 13.54
CA ARG A 80 9.34 -3.67 12.09
C ARG A 80 9.12 -5.13 11.74
N MET A 81 8.31 -5.37 10.71
CA MET A 81 8.28 -6.70 10.12
C MET A 81 9.71 -7.08 9.74
N ALA A 82 10.15 -8.27 10.13
CA ALA A 82 11.47 -8.75 9.74
C ALA A 82 11.57 -8.62 8.22
N ALA A 83 12.54 -7.85 7.74
CA ALA A 83 12.79 -7.76 6.31
C ALA A 83 12.98 -9.18 5.80
N SER A 84 12.06 -9.66 4.94
CA SER A 84 12.28 -10.91 4.21
C SER A 84 13.63 -10.77 3.53
N ARG A 85 14.59 -11.61 3.94
CA ARG A 85 15.96 -11.59 3.41
C ARG A 85 15.94 -11.51 1.88
N PRO A 86 16.82 -10.72 1.24
CA PRO A 86 17.03 -10.86 -0.19
C PRO A 86 17.82 -12.15 -0.39
N ASP A 87 17.13 -13.26 -0.62
CA ASP A 87 17.60 -14.45 -1.33
C ASP A 87 16.50 -15.51 -1.30
N VAL A 88 15.46 -15.29 -2.11
CA VAL A 88 14.74 -16.41 -2.73
C VAL A 88 15.07 -16.30 -4.20
N ALA A 89 16.05 -17.09 -4.62
CA ALA A 89 16.23 -17.40 -6.03
C ALA A 89 14.88 -17.83 -6.59
N VAL A 90 14.39 -17.11 -7.60
CA VAL A 90 13.33 -17.60 -8.47
C VAL A 90 13.83 -18.94 -8.99
N ALA A 91 13.20 -20.03 -8.55
CA ALA A 91 13.48 -21.35 -9.09
C ALA A 91 13.23 -21.27 -10.61
N PRO A 92 14.17 -21.74 -11.45
CA PRO A 92 13.93 -21.76 -12.89
C PRO A 92 12.71 -22.63 -13.16
N ASP A 93 11.79 -22.12 -13.97
CA ASP A 93 10.60 -22.82 -14.42
C ASP A 93 10.99 -24.22 -14.88
N ARG A 94 10.41 -25.24 -14.23
CA ARG A 94 10.57 -26.61 -14.71
C ARG A 94 9.79 -26.72 -16.00
N GLU A 95 10.49 -26.59 -17.11
CA GLU A 95 9.98 -26.95 -18.42
C GLU A 95 9.55 -28.43 -18.36
N SER A 96 8.25 -28.63 -18.54
CA SER A 96 7.60 -29.93 -18.58
C SER A 96 8.08 -30.69 -19.83
N THR A 97 9.18 -31.42 -19.70
CA THR A 97 9.48 -32.52 -20.62
C THR A 97 8.82 -33.78 -20.06
N GLY A 98 7.63 -34.07 -20.58
CA GLY A 98 6.98 -35.37 -20.48
C GLY A 98 7.17 -36.15 -21.79
N PRO A 99 7.04 -37.49 -21.75
CA PRO A 99 7.68 -38.45 -22.66
C PRO A 99 7.16 -38.42 -24.12
#